data_AF-A0A218Z3Q6-F1
#
_entry.id   AF-A0A218Z3Q6-F1
#
_cell.length_a   1.000
_cell.length_b   1.000
_cell.length_c   1.000
_cell.angle_alpha   90.00
_cell.angle_beta   90.00
_cell.angle_gamma   90.00
#
_symmetry.space_group_name_H-M   'P 1'
#
loop_
_entity.id
_entity.type
_entity.pdbx_description
1 polymer ?
#
loop_
_entity_poly.entity_id
_entity_poly.type
_entity_poly.pdbx_seq_one_letter_code
_entity_poly.pdbx_strand_id
1 'polypeptide(L)'
;MIQRTLLRHSMRLAHSTPRTSLARPQFRPAFSRPAAAVARWYSAESEAKSEEAKKDDVKKEEDKSAEDPAKKELEAKNKEIIELKDRYLRSVAEFRNLQERTKRDMQSAKDFAIQKFAKDLVESIDNLDRALSIVPAETLSAPSENNKDLIALHDGLKMTEGILMSTLKKHGLERFDPSVEGEKFNPNEHEATFMTPVQGKEDNTVFMTQQKGFKLNGRVLRAAKVGVVKNA
;
A
#
# COMPACT_ATOMS: atom_id res chain seq x y z
N MET A 1 63.59 16.63 -42.03
CA MET A 1 62.85 16.21 -43.24
C MET A 1 61.56 15.54 -42.78
N ILE A 2 60.40 16.01 -43.29
CA ILE A 2 59.09 15.33 -43.29
C ILE A 2 58.34 15.35 -41.93
N GLN A 3 57.59 16.41 -41.58
CA GLN A 3 56.20 16.71 -41.97
C GLN A 3 55.22 15.53 -41.97
N ARG A 4 54.21 15.57 -41.07
CA ARG A 4 52.78 15.64 -41.45
C ARG A 4 51.87 15.78 -40.24
N THR A 5 51.29 16.97 -40.14
CA THR A 5 50.01 17.28 -39.53
C THR A 5 48.89 16.40 -40.12
N LEU A 6 47.81 16.15 -39.38
CA LEU A 6 46.43 16.54 -39.72
C LEU A 6 45.37 15.86 -38.83
N LEU A 7 44.39 16.68 -38.45
CA LEU A 7 42.96 16.36 -38.22
C LEU A 7 42.58 15.52 -36.99
N ARG A 8 41.96 16.19 -36.00
CA ARG A 8 40.49 16.19 -35.86
C ARG A 8 40.03 17.29 -34.89
N HIS A 9 39.54 18.38 -35.48
CA HIS A 9 38.55 19.24 -34.84
C HIS A 9 37.29 18.40 -34.56
N SER A 10 36.80 18.41 -33.33
CA SER A 10 35.37 18.19 -33.07
C SER A 10 34.86 19.40 -32.29
N MET A 11 34.26 20.32 -33.04
CA MET A 11 33.46 21.42 -32.49
C MET A 11 32.31 20.80 -31.68
N ARG A 12 32.26 21.11 -30.39
CA ARG A 12 31.06 20.92 -29.57
C ARG A 12 29.99 21.89 -30.07
N LEU A 13 29.06 21.40 -30.87
CA LEU A 13 27.83 22.11 -31.20
C LEU A 13 26.92 22.16 -29.97
N ALA A 14 26.96 23.28 -29.26
CA ALA A 14 26.00 23.62 -28.23
C ALA A 14 24.64 23.91 -28.89
N HIS A 15 23.78 22.89 -28.97
CA HIS A 15 22.36 23.08 -29.32
C HIS A 15 21.58 23.41 -28.05
N SER A 16 21.46 24.70 -27.77
CA SER A 16 20.56 25.29 -26.78
C SER A 16 19.11 25.18 -27.28
N THR A 17 18.34 24.24 -26.74
CA THR A 17 16.90 24.13 -26.98
C THR A 17 16.15 25.34 -26.39
N PRO A 18 15.21 25.99 -27.11
CA PRO A 18 14.41 27.07 -26.54
C PRO A 18 13.39 26.52 -25.55
N ARG A 19 13.48 26.99 -24.29
CA ARG A 19 12.44 26.84 -23.27
C ARG A 19 11.14 27.50 -23.75
N THR A 20 10.19 26.70 -24.20
CA THR A 20 8.80 27.14 -24.39
C THR A 20 8.13 27.24 -23.02
N SER A 21 8.04 28.46 -22.49
CA SER A 21 7.24 28.77 -21.30
C SER A 21 5.76 28.69 -21.66
N LEU A 22 5.11 27.58 -21.33
CA LEU A 22 3.65 27.48 -21.36
C LEU A 22 3.08 28.36 -20.24
N ALA A 23 2.63 29.55 -20.61
CA ALA A 23 1.89 30.45 -19.75
C ALA A 23 0.59 29.77 -19.29
N ARG A 24 0.46 29.62 -17.97
CA ARG A 24 -0.74 29.16 -17.27
C ARG A 24 -1.87 30.16 -17.51
N PRO A 25 -3.04 29.77 -18.04
CA PRO A 25 -4.16 30.70 -18.15
C PRO A 25 -4.68 31.04 -16.76
N GLN A 26 -4.65 32.33 -16.40
CA GLN A 26 -5.25 32.83 -15.16
C GLN A 26 -6.78 32.81 -15.32
N PHE A 27 -7.42 31.94 -14.54
CA PHE A 27 -8.87 31.88 -14.39
C PHE A 27 -9.33 33.13 -13.62
N ARG A 28 -9.95 34.09 -14.31
CA ARG A 28 -10.65 35.22 -13.67
C ARG A 28 -12.13 34.85 -13.47
N PRO A 29 -12.65 34.77 -12.24
CA PRO A 29 -14.09 34.68 -12.05
C PRO A 29 -14.70 36.08 -12.17
N ALA A 30 -15.45 36.33 -13.23
CA ALA A 30 -16.33 37.48 -13.32
C ALA A 30 -17.64 37.15 -12.59
N PHE A 31 -17.74 37.51 -11.31
CA PHE A 31 -19.01 37.56 -10.59
C PHE A 31 -19.65 38.94 -10.81
N SER A 32 -20.69 39.00 -11.64
CA SER A 32 -21.96 39.65 -11.29
C SER A 32 -23.02 39.27 -12.33
N ARG A 33 -24.07 38.58 -11.91
CA ARG A 33 -25.36 38.57 -12.60
C ARG A 33 -26.41 39.09 -11.61
N PRO A 34 -27.27 40.04 -11.99
CA PRO A 34 -28.38 40.43 -11.14
C PRO A 34 -29.43 39.32 -11.15
N ALA A 35 -30.07 39.14 -10.00
CA ALA A 35 -31.19 38.22 -9.82
C ALA A 35 -32.41 38.74 -10.60
N ALA A 36 -32.87 37.96 -11.58
CA ALA A 36 -34.20 38.12 -12.16
C ALA A 36 -35.05 36.95 -11.66
N ALA A 37 -36.07 37.27 -10.87
CA ALA A 37 -37.05 36.34 -10.34
C ALA A 37 -37.83 35.70 -11.50
N VAL A 38 -37.66 34.39 -11.68
CA VAL A 38 -38.54 33.59 -12.53
C VAL A 38 -39.59 32.99 -11.62
N ALA A 39 -40.81 33.50 -11.76
CA ALA A 39 -42.01 32.95 -11.14
C ALA A 39 -42.16 31.48 -11.59
N ARG A 40 -42.00 30.55 -10.65
CA ARG A 40 -42.36 29.15 -10.83
C ARG A 40 -43.87 29.04 -10.62
N TRP A 41 -44.62 28.80 -11.69
CA TRP A 41 -45.95 28.24 -11.58
C TRP A 41 -45.85 26.77 -11.20
N TYR A 42 -46.18 26.45 -9.96
CA TYR A 42 -46.38 25.09 -9.48
C TYR A 42 -47.90 24.86 -9.46
N SER A 43 -48.41 24.02 -10.37
CA SER A 43 -49.71 23.40 -10.17
C SER A 43 -49.52 22.28 -9.17
N ALA A 44 -50.03 22.47 -7.96
CA ALA A 44 -50.32 21.40 -7.01
C ALA A 44 -51.79 21.56 -6.62
N GLU A 45 -52.52 20.46 -6.73
CA GLU A 45 -53.95 20.32 -6.43
C GLU A 45 -54.32 20.84 -5.03
N SER A 46 -55.44 21.53 -4.95
CA SER A 46 -56.21 21.69 -3.71
C SER A 46 -57.63 21.20 -3.95
N GLU A 47 -58.02 20.15 -3.23
CA GLU A 47 -59.38 19.60 -3.17
C GLU A 47 -60.38 20.66 -2.68
N ALA A 48 -61.46 20.88 -3.44
CA ALA A 48 -62.78 21.29 -2.92
C ALA A 48 -63.88 21.02 -3.96
N LYS A 49 -64.88 20.22 -3.56
CA LYS A 49 -66.09 19.79 -4.30
C LYS A 49 -66.96 20.94 -4.82
N SER A 50 -67.52 20.78 -6.04
CA SER A 50 -68.97 20.94 -6.35
C SER A 50 -69.32 20.50 -7.79
N GLU A 51 -70.22 19.52 -7.86
CA GLU A 51 -71.27 19.13 -8.83
C GLU A 51 -71.19 19.32 -10.38
N GLU A 52 -71.51 18.19 -11.04
CA GLU A 52 -72.24 17.95 -12.31
C GLU A 52 -71.69 18.41 -13.69
N ALA A 53 -71.28 17.45 -14.54
CA ALA A 53 -72.09 16.92 -15.66
C ALA A 53 -71.27 16.21 -16.79
N LYS A 54 -71.54 14.90 -16.95
CA LYS A 54 -71.64 14.06 -18.18
C LYS A 54 -70.65 14.18 -19.38
N LYS A 55 -70.00 13.02 -19.62
CA LYS A 55 -70.03 12.14 -20.83
C LYS A 55 -69.02 12.31 -21.98
N ASP A 56 -68.46 11.13 -22.31
CA ASP A 56 -68.09 10.57 -23.63
C ASP A 56 -66.97 11.31 -24.41
N ASP A 57 -66.04 10.69 -25.13
CA ASP A 57 -65.99 9.35 -25.69
C ASP A 57 -64.52 9.00 -26.04
N VAL A 58 -64.30 7.71 -26.23
CA VAL A 58 -63.08 7.05 -26.67
C VAL A 58 -62.80 7.40 -28.13
N LYS A 59 -61.55 7.69 -28.50
CA LYS A 59 -61.08 7.32 -29.85
C LYS A 59 -59.60 6.98 -29.88
N LYS A 60 -59.39 5.68 -29.74
CA LYS A 60 -58.25 4.92 -30.20
C LYS A 60 -58.29 4.94 -31.74
N GLU A 61 -57.37 5.64 -32.38
CA GLU A 61 -57.06 5.42 -33.79
C GLU A 61 -55.61 4.99 -33.88
N GLU A 62 -55.46 3.67 -34.01
CA GLU A 62 -54.26 2.99 -34.45
C GLU A 62 -54.03 3.37 -35.91
N ASP A 63 -52.93 4.07 -36.20
CA ASP A 63 -52.47 4.28 -37.58
C ASP A 63 -51.18 3.48 -37.79
N LYS A 64 -51.35 2.25 -38.29
CA LYS A 64 -50.28 1.42 -38.85
C LYS A 64 -50.31 1.57 -40.37
N SER A 65 -49.48 2.45 -40.93
CA SER A 65 -48.80 2.21 -42.22
C SER A 65 -47.85 3.36 -42.59
N ALA A 66 -46.73 3.44 -41.90
CA ALA A 66 -45.44 3.84 -42.46
C ALA A 66 -44.40 3.51 -41.39
N GLU A 67 -43.62 2.45 -41.60
CA GLU A 67 -42.34 2.36 -40.91
C GLU A 67 -41.47 3.49 -41.46
N ASP A 68 -41.65 4.69 -40.91
CA ASP A 68 -40.90 5.88 -41.29
C ASP A 68 -39.41 5.58 -41.12
N PRO A 69 -38.57 5.81 -42.15
CA PRO A 69 -37.11 5.67 -42.02
C PRO A 69 -36.59 6.45 -40.79
N ALA A 70 -37.23 7.56 -40.46
CA ALA A 70 -36.98 8.36 -39.26
C ALA A 70 -37.18 7.60 -37.93
N LYS A 71 -38.20 6.73 -37.80
CA LYS A 71 -38.42 5.96 -36.56
C LYS A 71 -37.34 4.89 -36.37
N LYS A 72 -36.94 4.22 -37.45
CA LYS A 72 -35.83 3.24 -37.43
C LYS A 72 -34.49 3.90 -37.13
N GLU A 73 -34.24 5.10 -37.67
CA GLU A 73 -33.05 5.91 -37.36
C GLU A 73 -33.05 6.34 -35.88
N LEU A 74 -34.18 6.78 -35.34
CA LEU A 74 -34.30 7.15 -33.92
C LEU A 74 -34.05 5.95 -32.99
N GLU A 75 -34.59 4.76 -33.33
CA GLU A 75 -34.33 3.54 -32.56
C GLU A 75 -32.86 3.10 -32.63
N ALA A 76 -32.22 3.21 -33.80
CA ALA A 76 -30.79 2.93 -33.95
C ALA A 76 -29.94 3.89 -33.11
N LYS A 77 -30.24 5.19 -33.13
CA LYS A 77 -29.57 6.19 -32.29
C LYS A 77 -29.79 5.96 -30.80
N ASN A 78 -30.99 5.54 -30.39
CA ASN A 78 -31.28 5.21 -29.00
C ASN A 78 -30.47 3.98 -28.53
N LYS A 79 -30.32 2.95 -29.38
CA LYS A 79 -29.46 1.79 -29.10
C LYS A 79 -27.99 2.21 -28.98
N GLU A 80 -27.48 3.02 -29.91
CA GLU A 80 -26.12 3.58 -29.84
C GLU A 80 -25.90 4.37 -28.54
N ILE A 81 -26.88 5.18 -28.10
CA ILE A 81 -26.81 5.94 -26.85
C ILE A 81 -26.77 5.01 -25.63
N ILE A 82 -27.55 3.94 -25.62
CA ILE A 82 -27.55 2.95 -24.53
C ILE A 82 -26.19 2.25 -24.46
N GLU A 83 -25.65 1.80 -25.59
CA GLU A 83 -24.33 1.16 -25.67
C GLU A 83 -23.19 2.11 -25.26
N LEU A 84 -23.26 3.38 -25.66
CA LEU A 84 -22.28 4.38 -25.23
C LEU A 84 -22.38 4.69 -23.74
N LYS A 85 -23.59 4.75 -23.18
CA LYS A 85 -23.80 4.92 -21.74
C LYS A 85 -23.28 3.72 -20.96
N ASP A 86 -23.51 2.49 -21.41
CA ASP A 86 -22.96 1.29 -20.76
C ASP A 86 -21.43 1.31 -20.77
N ARG A 87 -20.83 1.57 -21.95
CA ARG A 87 -19.37 1.70 -22.08
C ARG A 87 -18.81 2.80 -21.18
N TYR A 88 -19.48 3.95 -21.12
CA TYR A 88 -19.07 5.06 -20.27
C TYR A 88 -19.15 4.68 -18.79
N LEU A 89 -20.28 4.15 -18.32
CA LEU A 89 -20.46 3.75 -16.93
C LEU A 89 -19.44 2.67 -16.51
N ARG A 90 -19.18 1.72 -17.40
CA ARG A 90 -18.14 0.70 -17.19
C ARG A 90 -16.75 1.31 -17.09
N SER A 91 -16.39 2.21 -18.00
CA SER A 91 -15.09 2.90 -17.96
C SER A 91 -14.91 3.73 -16.68
N VAL A 92 -15.97 4.37 -16.19
CA VAL A 92 -15.95 5.12 -14.92
C VAL A 92 -15.77 4.17 -13.74
N ALA A 93 -16.43 3.01 -13.75
CA ALA A 93 -16.25 1.99 -12.72
C ALA A 93 -14.83 1.42 -12.72
N GLU A 94 -14.29 1.09 -13.89
CA GLU A 94 -12.90 0.62 -14.05
C GLU A 94 -11.90 1.66 -13.55
N PHE A 95 -12.11 2.93 -13.87
CA PHE A 95 -11.24 4.01 -13.41
C PHE A 95 -11.27 4.16 -11.88
N ARG A 96 -12.45 4.06 -11.25
CA ARG A 96 -12.56 4.09 -9.78
C ARG A 96 -11.85 2.90 -9.14
N ASN A 97 -12.04 1.70 -9.67
CA ASN A 97 -11.34 0.49 -9.20
C ASN A 97 -9.82 0.63 -9.33
N LEU A 98 -9.35 1.18 -10.46
CA LEU A 98 -7.94 1.47 -10.68
C LEU A 98 -7.41 2.49 -9.67
N GLN A 99 -8.13 3.60 -9.44
CA GLN A 99 -7.72 4.59 -8.45
C GLN A 99 -7.60 4.00 -7.04
N GLU A 100 -8.56 3.18 -6.61
CA GLU A 100 -8.49 2.51 -5.31
C GLU A 100 -7.33 1.52 -5.23
N ARG A 101 -7.11 0.74 -6.30
CA ARG A 101 -5.99 -0.20 -6.37
C ARG A 101 -4.65 0.55 -6.30
N THR A 102 -4.46 1.59 -7.11
CA THR A 102 -3.24 2.40 -7.09
C THR A 102 -3.02 3.05 -5.72
N LYS A 103 -4.06 3.49 -5.02
CA LYS A 103 -3.93 4.00 -3.65
C LYS A 103 -3.40 2.94 -2.69
N ARG A 104 -3.95 1.71 -2.72
CA ARG A 104 -3.47 0.59 -1.90
C ARG A 104 -2.04 0.20 -2.25
N ASP A 105 -1.72 0.13 -3.55
CA ASP A 105 -0.38 -0.20 -4.04
C ASP A 105 0.64 0.87 -3.61
N MET A 106 0.31 2.16 -3.75
CA MET A 106 1.16 3.26 -3.28
C MET A 106 1.37 3.22 -1.77
N GLN A 107 0.33 2.90 -0.99
CA GLN A 107 0.45 2.80 0.46
C GLN A 107 1.36 1.61 0.83
N SER A 108 1.14 0.44 0.24
CA SER A 108 2.00 -0.72 0.45
C SER A 108 3.46 -0.48 0.03
N ALA A 109 3.68 0.23 -1.08
CA ALA A 109 5.01 0.57 -1.54
C ALA A 109 5.74 1.50 -0.56
N LYS A 110 5.01 2.42 0.11
CA LYS A 110 5.58 3.28 1.16
C LYS A 110 5.89 2.49 2.42
N ASP A 111 4.93 1.69 2.89
CA ASP A 111 5.04 0.94 4.14
C ASP A 111 6.14 -0.14 4.07
N PHE A 112 6.41 -0.67 2.87
CA PHE A 112 7.42 -1.71 2.64
C PHE A 112 8.62 -1.24 1.79
N ALA A 113 8.80 0.07 1.59
CA ALA A 113 9.92 0.62 0.82
C ALA A 113 11.29 0.16 1.35
N ILE A 114 11.41 0.09 2.67
CA ILE A 114 12.65 -0.27 3.37
C ILE A 114 12.83 -1.78 3.55
N GLN A 115 11.95 -2.62 3.01
CA GLN A 115 11.95 -4.07 3.27
C GLN A 115 13.30 -4.73 2.93
N LYS A 116 13.87 -4.41 1.76
CA LYS A 116 15.15 -4.98 1.33
C LYS A 116 16.30 -4.54 2.24
N PHE A 117 16.35 -3.24 2.54
CA PHE A 117 17.33 -2.69 3.46
C PHE A 117 17.23 -3.29 4.86
N ALA A 118 16.01 -3.45 5.38
CA ALA A 118 15.77 -4.08 6.67
C ALA A 118 16.22 -5.54 6.68
N LYS A 119 16.02 -6.29 5.59
CA LYS A 119 16.47 -7.69 5.48
C LYS A 119 18.00 -7.80 5.60
N ASP A 120 18.73 -6.97 4.87
CA ASP A 120 20.20 -6.96 4.90
C ASP A 120 20.72 -6.49 6.29
N LEU A 121 20.02 -5.55 6.92
CA LEU A 121 20.36 -5.07 8.26
C LEU A 121 20.14 -6.11 9.35
N VAL A 122 19.08 -6.92 9.24
CA VAL A 122 18.77 -7.99 10.21
C VAL A 122 19.92 -9.01 10.32
N GLU A 123 20.62 -9.32 9.22
CA GLU A 123 21.81 -10.19 9.26
C GLU A 123 22.94 -9.58 10.10
N SER A 124 23.10 -8.25 10.06
CA SER A 124 24.10 -7.54 10.88
C SER A 124 23.72 -7.53 12.36
N ILE A 125 22.42 -7.42 12.67
CA ILE A 125 21.91 -7.51 14.05
C ILE A 125 22.16 -8.90 14.63
N ASP A 126 21.94 -9.95 13.85
CA ASP A 126 22.24 -11.32 14.29
C ASP A 126 23.72 -11.53 14.59
N ASN A 127 24.62 -10.90 13.82
CA ASN A 127 26.06 -10.95 14.11
C ASN A 127 26.41 -10.23 15.42
N LEU A 128 25.73 -9.14 15.73
CA LEU A 128 25.85 -8.46 17.04
C LEU A 128 25.34 -9.35 18.18
N ASP A 129 24.17 -9.97 18.01
CA ASP A 129 23.61 -10.94 18.97
C ASP A 129 24.58 -12.12 19.18
N ARG A 130 25.18 -12.64 18.10
CA ARG A 130 26.19 -13.70 18.17
C ARG A 130 27.42 -13.23 18.93
N ALA A 131 27.93 -12.03 18.65
CA ALA A 131 29.08 -11.47 19.35
C ALA A 131 28.84 -11.34 20.86
N LEU A 132 27.64 -10.89 21.26
CA LEU A 132 27.22 -10.83 22.66
C LEU A 132 27.15 -12.22 23.31
N SER A 133 26.67 -13.24 22.57
CA SER A 133 26.54 -14.61 23.09
C SER A 133 27.87 -15.36 23.27
N ILE A 134 28.96 -14.90 22.64
CA ILE A 134 30.28 -15.55 22.74
C ILE A 134 30.88 -15.37 24.13
N VAL A 135 30.59 -14.26 24.81
CA VAL A 135 31.14 -13.98 26.14
C VAL A 135 30.36 -14.78 27.18
N PRO A 136 30.99 -15.74 27.90
CA PRO A 136 30.29 -16.54 28.89
C PRO A 136 29.74 -15.69 30.03
N ALA A 137 28.55 -16.02 30.56
CA ALA A 137 27.96 -15.31 31.69
C ALA A 137 28.85 -15.34 32.96
N GLU A 138 29.69 -16.37 33.09
CA GLU A 138 30.63 -16.55 34.20
C GLU A 138 31.73 -15.48 34.20
N THR A 139 32.25 -15.10 33.02
CA THR A 139 33.32 -14.09 32.91
C THR A 139 32.79 -12.67 33.12
N LEU A 140 31.49 -12.46 32.87
CA LEU A 140 30.80 -11.19 33.14
C LEU A 140 30.47 -11.02 34.63
N SER A 141 30.26 -12.11 35.36
CA SER A 141 29.84 -12.08 36.77
C SER A 141 31.01 -12.01 37.77
N ALA A 142 32.22 -12.43 37.35
CA ALA A 142 33.43 -12.39 38.16
C ALA A 142 34.47 -11.41 37.56
N PRO A 143 34.40 -10.11 37.89
CA PRO A 143 35.34 -9.11 37.39
C PRO A 143 36.73 -9.33 37.99
N SER A 144 37.60 -9.99 37.23
CA SER A 144 39.04 -9.99 37.48
C SER A 144 39.68 -8.76 36.82
N GLU A 145 40.84 -8.31 37.30
CA GLU A 145 41.57 -7.15 36.74
C GLU A 145 41.79 -7.26 35.22
N ASN A 146 41.93 -8.49 34.72
CA ASN A 146 42.16 -8.79 33.30
C ASN A 146 40.88 -8.76 32.44
N ASN A 147 39.68 -8.73 33.05
CA ASN A 147 38.40 -8.83 32.33
C ASN A 147 37.61 -7.51 32.32
N LYS A 148 38.07 -6.46 33.02
CA LYS A 148 37.35 -5.18 33.13
C LYS A 148 37.07 -4.54 31.76
N ASP A 149 38.05 -4.58 30.86
CA ASP A 149 37.91 -4.02 29.50
C ASP A 149 36.91 -4.81 28.65
N LEU A 150 36.87 -6.14 28.81
CA LEU A 150 35.92 -7.00 28.11
C LEU A 150 34.49 -6.77 28.58
N ILE A 151 34.28 -6.59 29.89
CA ILE A 151 32.97 -6.28 30.47
C ILE A 151 32.48 -4.91 29.96
N ALA A 152 33.35 -3.88 29.99
CA ALA A 152 33.02 -2.56 29.47
C ALA A 152 32.68 -2.58 27.97
N LEU A 153 33.41 -3.38 27.17
CA LEU A 153 33.12 -3.57 25.76
C LEU A 153 31.76 -4.25 25.55
N HIS A 154 31.49 -5.35 26.27
CA HIS A 154 30.22 -6.07 26.19
C HIS A 154 29.04 -5.15 26.53
N ASP A 155 29.15 -4.34 27.59
CA ASP A 155 28.12 -3.40 27.99
C ASP A 155 27.92 -2.29 26.94
N GLY A 156 29.00 -1.77 26.36
CA GLY A 156 28.92 -0.82 25.26
C GLY A 156 28.21 -1.39 24.01
N LEU A 157 28.48 -2.65 23.67
CA LEU A 157 27.78 -3.34 22.58
C LEU A 157 26.29 -3.53 22.90
N LYS A 158 25.96 -3.93 24.12
CA LYS A 158 24.57 -4.10 24.58
C LYS A 158 23.79 -2.79 24.56
N MET A 159 24.41 -1.67 24.95
CA MET A 159 23.81 -0.34 24.83
C MET A 159 23.55 0.03 23.36
N THR A 160 24.51 -0.27 22.48
CA THR A 160 24.40 0.00 21.04
C THR A 160 23.28 -0.84 20.41
N GLU A 161 23.16 -2.12 20.76
CA GLU A 161 22.05 -2.99 20.37
C GLU A 161 20.70 -2.39 20.82
N GLY A 162 20.60 -1.94 22.08
CA GLY A 162 19.40 -1.32 22.61
C GLY A 162 18.97 -0.07 21.84
N ILE A 163 19.93 0.81 21.53
CA ILE A 163 19.67 2.02 20.72
C ILE A 163 19.22 1.62 19.30
N LEU A 164 19.92 0.68 18.66
CA LEU A 164 19.57 0.18 17.33
C LEU A 164 18.17 -0.43 17.30
N MET A 165 17.81 -1.24 18.29
CA MET A 165 16.48 -1.81 18.40
C MET A 165 15.41 -0.73 18.60
N SER A 166 15.72 0.33 19.37
CA SER A 166 14.79 1.44 19.57
C SER A 166 14.56 2.26 18.29
N THR A 167 15.59 2.45 17.45
CA THR A 167 15.46 3.17 16.19
C THR A 167 14.69 2.35 15.16
N LEU A 168 14.94 1.04 15.11
CA LEU A 168 14.20 0.11 14.23
C LEU A 168 12.71 0.04 14.55
N LYS A 169 12.35 0.03 15.84
CA LYS A 169 10.95 0.10 16.28
C LYS A 169 10.23 1.35 15.79
N LYS A 170 10.90 2.51 15.74
CA LYS A 170 10.31 3.76 15.19
C LYS A 170 9.98 3.66 13.70
N HIS A 171 10.66 2.79 12.97
CA HIS A 171 10.42 2.51 11.55
C HIS A 171 9.49 1.30 11.33
N GLY A 172 8.85 0.80 12.39
CA GLY A 172 7.89 -0.31 12.31
C GLY A 172 8.53 -1.69 12.22
N LEU A 173 9.84 -1.81 12.49
CA LEU A 173 10.52 -3.10 12.57
C LEU A 173 10.51 -3.61 14.02
N GLU A 174 9.82 -4.70 14.25
CA GLU A 174 9.64 -5.32 15.55
C GLU A 174 10.32 -6.69 15.60
N ARG A 175 11.13 -6.89 16.64
CA ARG A 175 11.73 -8.20 16.95
C ARG A 175 10.78 -8.98 17.83
N PHE A 176 10.53 -10.22 17.47
CA PHE A 176 9.75 -11.15 18.28
C PHE A 176 10.56 -12.41 18.59
N ASP A 177 10.37 -12.93 19.80
CA ASP A 177 11.06 -14.12 20.30
C ASP A 177 10.05 -15.06 20.99
N PRO A 178 9.55 -16.08 20.26
CA PRO A 178 8.49 -16.96 20.77
C PRO A 178 8.93 -17.87 21.92
N SER A 179 10.24 -18.01 22.16
CA SER A 179 10.78 -18.83 23.26
C SER A 179 10.61 -18.19 24.63
N VAL A 180 10.53 -16.85 24.71
CA VAL A 180 10.41 -16.13 25.99
C VAL A 180 9.00 -16.28 26.56
N GLU A 181 8.01 -16.26 25.68
CA GLU A 181 6.59 -16.28 26.03
C GLU A 181 6.02 -17.71 26.09
N GLY A 182 6.78 -18.71 25.64
CA GLY A 182 6.31 -20.10 25.57
C GLY A 182 5.13 -20.24 24.62
N GLU A 183 5.13 -19.48 23.51
CA GLU A 183 4.02 -19.46 22.57
C GLU A 183 3.87 -20.79 21.84
N LYS A 184 2.62 -21.09 21.44
CA LYS A 184 2.33 -22.18 20.53
C LYS A 184 2.93 -21.91 19.16
N PHE A 185 3.42 -22.95 18.51
CA PHE A 185 4.01 -22.84 17.19
C PHE A 185 2.99 -22.33 16.16
N ASN A 186 3.31 -21.22 15.48
CA ASN A 186 2.51 -20.66 14.40
C ASN A 186 3.29 -20.73 13.07
N PRO A 187 2.85 -21.54 12.10
CA PRO A 187 3.55 -21.70 10.81
C PRO A 187 3.70 -20.40 9.99
N ASN A 188 2.85 -19.38 10.24
CA ASN A 188 2.94 -18.11 9.52
C ASN A 188 4.13 -17.25 9.98
N GLU A 189 4.59 -17.45 11.22
CA GLU A 189 5.58 -16.59 11.88
C GLU A 189 6.84 -17.35 12.29
N HIS A 190 6.75 -18.68 12.45
CA HIS A 190 7.80 -19.53 12.98
C HIS A 190 8.25 -20.58 11.95
N GLU A 191 9.56 -20.82 11.90
CA GLU A 191 10.20 -21.88 11.14
C GLU A 191 10.73 -22.94 12.12
N ALA A 192 10.11 -24.12 12.15
CA ALA A 192 10.54 -25.21 13.03
C ALA A 192 11.79 -25.88 12.45
N THR A 193 12.96 -25.70 13.09
CA THR A 193 14.22 -26.29 12.63
C THR A 193 14.44 -27.70 13.16
N PHE A 194 13.95 -28.01 14.36
CA PHE A 194 14.03 -29.34 14.95
C PHE A 194 12.92 -29.56 15.99
N MET A 195 12.65 -30.83 16.30
CA MET A 195 11.70 -31.24 17.32
C MET A 195 12.41 -32.09 18.38
N THR A 196 12.19 -31.79 19.65
CA THR A 196 12.80 -32.51 20.78
C THR A 196 11.77 -32.74 21.89
N PRO A 197 11.74 -33.94 22.50
CA PRO A 197 10.93 -34.16 23.70
C PRO A 197 11.53 -33.38 24.88
N VAL A 198 10.74 -32.51 25.50
CA VAL A 198 11.16 -31.72 26.67
C VAL A 198 10.17 -31.97 27.79
N GLN A 199 10.65 -32.58 28.88
CA GLN A 199 9.83 -32.89 30.03
C GLN A 199 9.25 -31.60 30.63
N GLY A 200 7.93 -31.55 30.81
CA GLY A 200 7.23 -30.43 31.46
C GLY A 200 6.75 -29.31 30.54
N LYS A 201 6.89 -29.42 29.21
CA LYS A 201 6.27 -28.48 28.25
C LYS A 201 5.23 -29.18 27.37
N GLU A 202 4.18 -28.44 27.00
CA GLU A 202 3.11 -28.93 26.12
C GLU A 202 3.62 -29.20 24.69
N ASP A 203 3.02 -30.18 24.03
CA ASP A 203 3.29 -30.46 22.61
C ASP A 203 2.97 -29.26 21.71
N ASN A 204 3.75 -29.12 20.64
CA ASN A 204 3.66 -28.03 19.68
C ASN A 204 3.95 -26.63 20.26
N THR A 205 4.63 -26.58 21.41
CA THR A 205 5.10 -25.32 22.00
C THR A 205 6.53 -25.03 21.60
N VAL A 206 6.88 -23.75 21.43
CA VAL A 206 8.27 -23.34 21.19
C VAL A 206 9.08 -23.45 22.49
N PHE A 207 10.13 -24.27 22.49
CA PHE A 207 11.03 -24.40 23.64
C PHE A 207 12.19 -23.42 23.62
N MET A 208 12.80 -23.24 22.43
CA MET A 208 14.01 -22.45 22.24
C MET A 208 13.99 -21.76 20.87
N THR A 209 14.44 -20.51 20.81
CA THR A 209 14.65 -19.77 19.56
C THR A 209 16.13 -19.74 19.23
N GLN A 210 16.50 -20.28 18.07
CA GLN A 210 17.89 -20.20 17.56
C GLN A 210 18.17 -18.86 16.89
N GLN A 211 17.18 -18.34 16.16
CA GLN A 211 17.29 -17.10 15.39
C GLN A 211 15.99 -16.32 15.57
N LYS A 212 16.08 -15.12 16.14
CA LYS A 212 14.91 -14.28 16.48
C LYS A 212 14.15 -13.87 15.21
N GLY A 213 12.85 -13.68 15.32
CA GLY A 213 12.01 -13.25 14.20
C GLY A 213 11.92 -11.73 14.07
N PHE A 214 11.61 -11.24 12.87
CA PHE A 214 11.37 -9.82 12.63
C PHE A 214 10.10 -9.59 11.81
N LYS A 215 9.27 -8.63 12.24
CA LYS A 215 8.08 -8.15 11.54
C LYS A 215 8.29 -6.69 11.12
N LEU A 216 7.83 -6.33 9.93
CA LEU A 216 7.80 -4.96 9.43
C LEU A 216 6.35 -4.57 9.21
N ASN A 217 5.84 -3.58 9.95
CA ASN A 217 4.46 -3.09 9.82
C ASN A 217 3.40 -4.23 9.81
N GLY A 218 3.57 -5.22 10.70
CA GLY A 218 2.70 -6.39 10.83
C GLY A 218 2.96 -7.54 9.85
N ARG A 219 3.81 -7.36 8.83
CA ARG A 219 4.21 -8.43 7.91
C ARG A 219 5.50 -9.10 8.38
N VAL A 220 5.54 -10.43 8.36
CA VAL A 220 6.77 -11.18 8.67
C VAL A 220 7.83 -10.90 7.61
N LEU A 221 8.95 -10.28 8.05
CA LEU A 221 10.13 -10.07 7.21
C LEU A 221 11.00 -11.33 7.22
N ARG A 222 11.17 -11.92 8.40
CA ARG A 222 11.89 -13.16 8.63
C ARG A 222 11.23 -13.92 9.77
N ALA A 223 10.93 -15.20 9.53
CA ALA A 223 10.41 -16.10 10.54
C ALA A 223 11.45 -16.38 11.64
N ALA A 224 10.99 -16.59 12.87
CA ALA A 224 11.85 -17.05 13.95
C ALA A 224 12.19 -18.53 13.75
N LYS A 225 13.48 -18.90 13.81
CA LYS A 225 13.88 -20.31 13.78
C LYS A 225 13.81 -20.89 15.18
N VAL A 226 12.96 -21.89 15.34
CA VAL A 226 12.55 -22.40 16.65
C VAL A 226 12.69 -23.91 16.75
N GLY A 227 13.01 -24.38 17.95
CA GLY A 227 12.85 -25.76 18.37
C GLY A 227 11.47 -25.97 18.96
N VAL A 228 10.72 -26.94 18.44
CA VAL A 228 9.35 -27.25 18.88
C VAL A 228 9.35 -28.50 19.77
N VAL A 229 8.54 -28.49 20.83
CA VAL A 229 8.37 -29.66 21.69
C VAL A 229 7.47 -30.67 21.00
N LYS A 230 7.95 -31.91 20.93
CA LYS A 230 7.15 -33.07 20.55
C LYS A 230 7.41 -34.16 21.57
N ASN A 231 6.51 -34.30 22.53
CA ASN A 231 6.54 -35.43 23.44
C ASN A 231 6.07 -36.66 22.65
N ALA A 232 6.86 -37.72 22.72
CA ALA A 232 6.61 -38.97 22.00
C ALA A 232 5.53 -39.79 22.69
#